data_AF-A0A7X8LLV6-F1
#
_entry.id   AF-A0A7X8LLV6-F1
#
_cell.length_a   1.000
_cell.length_b   1.000
_cell.length_c   1.000
_cell.angle_alpha   90.00
_cell.angle_beta   90.00
_cell.angle_gamma   90.00
#
_symmetry.space_group_name_H-M   'P 1'
#
loop_
_entity.id
_entity.type
_entity.pdbx_description
1 polymer ?
#
loop_
_entity_poly.entity_id
_entity_poly.type
_entity_poly.pdbx_seq_one_letter_code
_entity_poly.pdbx_strand_id
1 'polypeptide(L)'
;MISFIVMKKKICCSAILFILVSGAFILGMGLPALASGTPDGNWNSYTIAPDISDSTYIIDSAEELAWVAEQVNSGVTTFSGYTINVTQDIDLSAHYWTPIGTSSTITSNSFQGTFDGNGHKISGLSIGTAESPSTLVYNGFFGYAKNSSIKNVGLENVAVYTAITDMMDRAHVGGLVGYLEEASALENCYVTGYLESKKLSDRGASYTGGVVGELYGELMVPGNATVKNCYSSCVVRANGQVGGFCASIWSALVINCYSTGLVNGVPVPATSQAGAAGFVAKSESTIYMNSFSRCDVTGTMKYKAGFAAYTYSCTYINNYATGCVGGTPGAFFDAQWSNTLSNNYWPDSPYSLAQMQSDEFTELLNTNASDLAPSEPKVVQWQRAAAENGGFPQLIGVGDFSASHAPKIFNLTVNGRLTEGHTLTASYDYSDMDNRAESGTTY
;
A
#
# COMPACT_ATOMS: atom_id res chain seq x y z
N MET A 1 -2.14 -24.82 -1.05
CA MET A 1 -2.44 -25.96 -0.16
C MET A 1 -1.23 -26.88 -0.20
N ILE A 2 -0.33 -26.74 0.76
CA ILE A 2 0.91 -27.53 0.84
C ILE A 2 0.80 -28.41 2.10
N SER A 3 1.10 -29.70 1.95
CA SER A 3 0.97 -30.73 3.00
C SER A 3 2.36 -31.23 3.40
N PHE A 4 2.68 -31.22 4.69
CA PHE A 4 3.91 -31.79 5.25
C PHE A 4 3.62 -33.00 6.15
N ILE A 5 4.51 -34.00 6.15
CA ILE A 5 4.43 -35.23 6.99
C ILE A 5 5.56 -35.19 8.03
N VAL A 6 5.21 -35.37 9.31
CA VAL A 6 6.18 -35.49 10.41
C VAL A 6 6.70 -36.93 10.53
N MET A 7 8.03 -37.13 10.49
CA MET A 7 8.68 -38.42 10.76
C MET A 7 9.71 -38.32 11.91
N LYS A 8 9.65 -39.18 12.94
CA LYS A 8 10.72 -39.34 13.95
C LYS A 8 11.71 -40.46 13.63
N LYS A 9 12.98 -40.18 13.93
CA LYS A 9 14.11 -41.12 14.00
C LYS A 9 14.16 -41.76 15.40
N LYS A 10 14.22 -43.09 15.49
CA LYS A 10 14.32 -43.88 16.74
C LYS A 10 15.73 -43.82 17.36
N ILE A 11 15.84 -43.64 18.68
CA ILE A 11 17.02 -44.02 19.49
C ILE A 11 16.53 -44.68 20.81
N CYS A 12 17.19 -45.78 21.20
CA CYS A 12 16.87 -46.68 22.32
C CYS A 12 17.53 -46.32 23.67
N CYS A 13 16.75 -46.56 24.74
CA CYS A 13 17.03 -46.99 26.14
C CYS A 13 18.34 -46.66 26.91
N SER A 14 18.23 -45.94 28.05
CA SER A 14 18.22 -46.54 29.42
C SER A 14 17.92 -45.53 30.56
N ALA A 15 17.00 -45.96 31.45
CA ALA A 15 16.59 -45.58 32.82
C ALA A 15 17.03 -44.23 33.47
N ILE A 16 16.11 -43.26 33.67
CA ILE A 16 15.27 -42.95 34.87
C ILE A 16 15.99 -42.21 36.02
N LEU A 17 15.75 -40.91 36.13
CA LEU A 17 15.42 -40.22 37.39
C LEU A 17 14.45 -39.06 37.10
N PHE A 18 13.26 -39.12 37.69
CA PHE A 18 12.17 -38.14 37.54
C PHE A 18 12.45 -36.88 38.36
N ILE A 19 12.54 -35.71 37.71
CA ILE A 19 12.12 -34.42 38.28
C ILE A 19 11.42 -33.62 37.18
N LEU A 20 10.11 -33.43 37.38
CA LEU A 20 9.22 -32.55 36.63
C LEU A 20 9.59 -31.08 36.92
N VAL A 21 10.12 -30.36 35.92
CA VAL A 21 9.82 -28.93 35.72
C VAL A 21 9.82 -28.67 34.21
N SER A 22 8.69 -28.13 33.75
CA SER A 22 8.40 -27.61 32.42
C SER A 22 9.51 -26.71 31.86
N GLY A 23 10.09 -27.10 30.72
CA GLY A 23 11.02 -26.27 29.96
C GLY A 23 11.36 -26.95 28.64
N ALA A 24 10.65 -26.61 27.57
CA ALA A 24 11.00 -27.06 26.23
C ALA A 24 12.25 -26.28 25.78
N PHE A 25 13.39 -26.94 25.94
CA PHE A 25 14.65 -26.62 25.28
C PHE A 25 14.48 -26.91 23.77
N ILE A 26 14.29 -25.88 22.96
CA ILE A 26 14.35 -25.99 21.50
C ILE A 26 15.82 -25.93 21.11
N LEU A 27 16.33 -27.06 20.62
CA LEU A 27 17.62 -27.15 19.93
C LEU A 27 17.55 -26.32 18.64
N GLY A 28 18.41 -25.30 18.60
CA GLY A 28 18.57 -24.42 17.45
C GLY A 28 19.05 -25.17 16.21
N MET A 29 18.23 -25.14 15.18
CA MET A 29 18.68 -25.07 13.80
C MET A 29 18.16 -23.73 13.28
N GLY A 30 19.09 -22.83 12.98
CA GLY A 30 18.79 -21.44 12.61
C GLY A 30 17.92 -21.39 11.36
N LEU A 31 16.64 -21.12 11.56
CA LEU A 31 15.85 -20.38 10.60
C LEU A 31 16.40 -18.95 10.62
N PRO A 32 16.62 -18.28 9.47
CA PRO A 32 16.81 -16.85 9.47
C PRO A 32 15.51 -16.24 9.99
N ALA A 33 15.52 -15.90 11.27
CA ALA A 33 14.52 -15.05 11.86
C ALA A 33 14.64 -13.70 11.15
N LEU A 34 13.60 -13.28 10.43
CA LEU A 34 13.26 -11.87 10.41
C LEU A 34 12.69 -11.54 11.80
N ALA A 35 13.59 -11.53 12.78
CA ALA A 35 13.37 -10.84 14.04
C ALA A 35 13.98 -9.45 13.86
N SER A 36 13.28 -8.56 13.15
CA SER A 36 13.13 -7.25 13.77
C SER A 36 12.30 -7.53 15.02
N GLY A 37 12.84 -7.25 16.21
CA GLY A 37 12.07 -7.41 17.45
C GLY A 37 10.72 -6.70 17.33
N THR A 38 9.71 -7.15 18.09
CA THR A 38 8.48 -6.38 18.22
C THR A 38 8.85 -4.94 18.61
N PRO A 39 8.38 -3.91 17.88
CA PRO A 39 8.70 -2.52 18.22
C PRO A 39 8.35 -2.23 19.68
N ASP A 40 9.22 -1.51 20.38
CA ASP A 40 9.02 -1.17 21.80
C ASP A 40 8.63 0.30 21.96
N GLY A 41 7.44 0.60 22.46
CA GLY A 41 6.98 2.00 22.58
C GLY A 41 6.89 2.76 21.24
N ASN A 42 6.79 4.09 21.30
CA ASN A 42 6.62 4.94 20.10
C ASN A 42 7.82 5.87 19.90
N TRP A 43 8.17 6.11 18.63
CA TRP A 43 9.26 7.01 18.20
C TRP A 43 9.21 8.42 18.81
N ASN A 44 8.02 8.91 19.16
CA ASN A 44 7.75 10.21 19.76
C ASN A 44 8.44 10.39 21.12
N SER A 45 8.92 9.30 21.74
CA SER A 45 9.65 9.32 23.01
C SER A 45 11.16 9.52 22.82
N TYR A 46 11.63 9.53 21.57
CA TYR A 46 13.05 9.48 21.19
C TYR A 46 13.43 10.63 20.25
N THR A 47 12.62 11.69 20.15
CA THR A 47 12.80 12.74 19.15
C THR A 47 14.07 13.57 19.38
N ILE A 48 14.74 13.93 18.29
CA ILE A 48 15.90 14.83 18.28
C ILE A 48 15.62 15.93 17.26
N ALA A 49 15.85 17.20 17.61
CA ALA A 49 15.65 18.29 16.66
C ALA A 49 16.73 18.24 15.55
N PRO A 50 16.34 18.23 14.26
CA PRO A 50 17.28 18.21 13.15
C PRO A 50 17.97 19.55 12.93
N ASP A 51 19.12 19.49 12.24
CA ASP A 51 19.76 20.68 11.69
C ASP A 51 18.89 21.34 10.60
N ILE A 52 18.97 22.68 10.52
CA ILE A 52 18.24 23.48 9.53
C ILE A 52 19.18 24.44 8.80
N SER A 53 19.07 24.49 7.47
CA SER A 53 19.75 25.44 6.60
C SER A 53 18.79 25.94 5.53
N ASP A 54 18.68 27.26 5.33
CA ASP A 54 17.86 27.89 4.29
C ASP A 54 16.44 27.28 4.15
N SER A 55 15.70 27.25 5.27
CA SER A 55 14.35 26.65 5.37
C SER A 55 14.25 25.16 5.02
N THR A 56 15.39 24.45 5.02
CA THR A 56 15.47 23.01 4.80
C THR A 56 15.96 22.32 6.06
N TYR A 57 15.15 21.43 6.62
CA TYR A 57 15.53 20.54 7.70
C TYR A 57 16.22 19.32 7.11
N ILE A 58 17.40 18.99 7.63
CA ILE A 58 18.19 17.84 7.22
C ILE A 58 17.81 16.68 8.13
N ILE A 59 17.28 15.61 7.54
CA ILE A 59 16.92 14.40 8.27
C ILE A 59 17.93 13.32 7.90
N ASP A 60 18.72 12.89 8.87
CA ASP A 60 19.63 11.77 8.73
C ASP A 60 19.29 10.62 9.70
N SER A 61 18.42 10.85 10.70
CA SER A 61 18.07 9.82 11.68
C SER A 61 16.55 9.58 11.82
N ALA A 62 16.19 8.43 12.40
CA ALA A 62 14.81 8.10 12.72
C ALA A 62 14.23 9.02 13.82
N GLU A 63 15.06 9.41 14.79
CA GLU A 63 14.74 10.35 15.87
C GLU A 63 14.42 11.75 15.33
N GLU A 64 15.18 12.22 14.34
CA GLU A 64 14.94 13.49 13.65
C GLU A 64 13.65 13.45 12.82
N LEU A 65 13.41 12.34 12.14
CA LEU A 65 12.17 12.14 11.42
C LEU A 65 10.96 12.09 12.36
N ALA A 66 11.11 11.43 13.51
CA ALA A 66 10.09 11.39 14.56
C ALA A 66 9.82 12.78 15.16
N TRP A 67 10.85 13.63 15.25
CA TRP A 67 10.68 15.02 15.67
C TRP A 67 9.76 15.80 14.73
N VAL A 68 9.87 15.61 13.40
CA VAL A 68 8.94 16.21 12.43
C VAL A 68 7.50 15.81 12.73
N ALA A 69 7.25 14.53 13.00
CA ALA A 69 5.92 14.04 13.39
C ALA A 69 5.42 14.71 14.69
N GLU A 70 6.27 14.82 15.71
CA GLU A 70 5.94 15.49 16.96
C GLU A 70 5.57 16.96 16.75
N GLN A 71 6.34 17.70 15.94
CA GLN A 71 6.10 19.12 15.71
C GLN A 71 4.77 19.39 14.98
N VAL A 72 4.43 18.56 13.99
CA VAL A 72 3.12 18.63 13.33
C VAL A 72 2.02 18.27 14.31
N ASN A 73 2.14 17.14 15.00
CA ASN A 73 1.09 16.60 15.86
C ASN A 73 0.78 17.48 17.07
N SER A 74 1.78 18.18 17.62
CA SER A 74 1.62 19.15 18.71
C SER A 74 1.08 20.51 18.26
N GLY A 75 1.00 20.76 16.95
CA GLY A 75 0.54 22.03 16.39
C GLY A 75 1.57 23.16 16.48
N VAL A 76 2.84 22.84 16.73
CA VAL A 76 3.93 23.83 16.76
C VAL A 76 4.19 24.39 15.35
N THR A 77 4.14 23.55 14.33
CA THR A 77 4.29 23.96 12.93
C THR A 77 3.61 22.98 11.99
N THR A 78 3.21 23.46 10.81
CA THR A 78 2.74 22.63 9.69
C THR A 78 3.84 22.38 8.65
N PHE A 79 5.00 23.01 8.81
CA PHE A 79 6.09 23.10 7.84
C PHE A 79 5.74 23.80 6.52
N SER A 80 4.66 24.57 6.46
CA SER A 80 4.37 25.39 5.28
C SER A 80 5.53 26.33 4.94
N GLY A 81 6.02 26.27 3.69
CA GLY A 81 7.20 27.02 3.23
C GLY A 81 8.55 26.42 3.60
N TYR A 82 8.59 25.28 4.30
CA TYR A 82 9.82 24.55 4.64
C TYR A 82 9.93 23.24 3.87
N THR A 83 11.18 22.78 3.71
CA THR A 83 11.50 21.47 3.16
C THR A 83 12.04 20.55 4.25
N ILE A 84 11.56 19.32 4.29
CA ILE A 84 12.13 18.21 5.04
C ILE A 84 12.89 17.35 4.02
N ASN A 85 14.22 17.26 4.15
CA ASN A 85 15.06 16.57 3.19
C ASN A 85 15.78 15.40 3.85
N VAL A 86 15.47 14.18 3.42
CA VAL A 86 16.14 12.96 3.88
C VAL A 86 17.51 12.83 3.21
N THR A 87 18.53 12.45 3.96
CA THR A 87 19.93 12.41 3.45
C THR A 87 20.62 11.07 3.59
N GLN A 88 19.96 10.10 4.21
CA GLN A 88 20.36 8.69 4.20
C GLN A 88 19.14 7.79 4.38
N ASP A 89 19.33 6.49 4.19
CA ASP A 89 18.26 5.51 4.45
C ASP A 89 17.92 5.50 5.96
N ILE A 90 16.63 5.42 6.28
CA ILE A 90 16.11 5.48 7.66
C ILE A 90 15.39 4.17 7.99
N ASP A 91 15.78 3.52 9.08
CA ASP A 91 15.09 2.34 9.63
C ASP A 91 14.24 2.73 10.84
N LEU A 92 12.91 2.56 10.71
CA LEU A 92 11.92 2.84 11.74
C LEU A 92 11.55 1.60 12.58
N SER A 93 12.18 0.45 12.36
CA SER A 93 11.75 -0.83 12.95
C SER A 93 11.88 -0.94 14.47
N ALA A 94 12.65 -0.05 15.12
CA ALA A 94 12.87 -0.10 16.56
C ALA A 94 11.63 0.24 17.40
N HIS A 95 10.75 1.12 16.90
CA HIS A 95 9.60 1.67 17.65
C HIS A 95 8.37 1.82 16.75
N TYR A 96 7.18 1.87 17.35
CA TYR A 96 5.95 2.16 16.61
C TYR A 96 5.99 3.59 16.07
N TRP A 97 5.50 3.75 14.84
CA TRP A 97 5.38 5.02 14.16
C TRP A 97 4.11 5.75 14.60
N THR A 98 4.24 7.03 14.92
CA THR A 98 3.09 7.94 14.99
C THR A 98 3.02 8.72 13.69
N PRO A 99 1.89 8.67 12.96
CA PRO A 99 1.74 9.38 11.69
C PRO A 99 2.07 10.88 11.80
N ILE A 100 2.64 11.47 10.75
CA ILE A 100 2.77 12.92 10.65
C ILE A 100 1.39 13.49 10.34
N GLY A 101 0.80 14.18 11.31
CA GLY A 101 -0.55 14.76 11.22
C GLY A 101 -1.65 13.79 11.63
N THR A 102 -1.93 13.73 12.93
CA THR A 102 -2.92 12.80 13.54
C THR A 102 -4.22 13.46 13.98
N SER A 103 -4.31 14.80 14.02
CA SER A 103 -5.44 15.51 14.63
C SER A 103 -6.73 15.39 13.79
N SER A 104 -7.81 14.96 14.44
CA SER A 104 -9.18 14.97 13.92
C SER A 104 -9.98 16.22 14.31
N THR A 105 -9.35 17.23 14.91
CA THR A 105 -10.02 18.45 15.41
C THR A 105 -9.65 19.70 14.61
N ILE A 106 -10.50 20.73 14.73
CA ILE A 106 -10.66 21.89 13.82
C ILE A 106 -9.41 22.79 13.71
N THR A 107 -8.38 22.61 14.53
CA THR A 107 -7.05 23.19 14.31
C THR A 107 -6.19 22.15 13.59
N SER A 108 -6.22 22.19 12.25
CA SER A 108 -5.64 21.22 11.32
C SER A 108 -4.12 21.08 11.49
N ASN A 109 -3.69 20.17 12.38
CA ASN A 109 -2.31 19.71 12.51
C ASN A 109 -1.97 18.76 11.34
N SER A 110 -2.04 19.29 10.12
CA SER A 110 -1.66 18.60 8.89
C SER A 110 -0.25 18.99 8.47
N PHE A 111 0.41 18.09 7.75
CA PHE A 111 1.65 18.44 7.06
C PHE A 111 1.34 19.29 5.82
N GLN A 112 2.00 20.45 5.71
CA GLN A 112 1.81 21.42 4.63
C GLN A 112 3.14 21.87 3.99
N GLY A 113 4.23 21.18 4.32
CA GLY A 113 5.56 21.46 3.78
C GLY A 113 5.88 20.68 2.51
N THR A 114 7.16 20.75 2.14
CA THR A 114 7.76 19.83 1.17
C THR A 114 8.46 18.71 1.92
N PHE A 115 8.18 17.45 1.60
CA PHE A 115 8.96 16.30 2.05
C PHE A 115 9.65 15.68 0.84
N ASP A 116 10.98 15.71 0.84
CA ASP A 116 11.81 15.11 -0.20
C ASP A 116 12.59 13.94 0.39
N GLY A 117 12.21 12.72 0.01
CA GLY A 117 12.96 11.52 0.38
C GLY A 117 14.32 11.43 -0.31
N ASN A 118 14.57 12.27 -1.33
CA ASN A 118 15.86 12.43 -2.01
C ASN A 118 16.47 11.10 -2.53
N GLY A 119 15.61 10.13 -2.86
CA GLY A 119 16.01 8.81 -3.36
C GLY A 119 16.45 7.82 -2.27
N HIS A 120 16.37 8.20 -0.99
CA HIS A 120 16.63 7.33 0.14
C HIS A 120 15.41 6.50 0.53
N LYS A 121 15.66 5.35 1.14
CA LYS A 121 14.64 4.41 1.61
C LYS A 121 14.26 4.70 3.05
N ILE A 122 12.98 4.56 3.37
CA ILE A 122 12.49 4.54 4.74
C ILE A 122 11.85 3.17 4.96
N SER A 123 12.37 2.39 5.89
CA SER A 123 11.95 1.00 6.10
C SER A 123 11.39 0.72 7.49
N GLY A 124 10.64 -0.37 7.62
CA GLY A 124 10.28 -0.93 8.93
C GLY A 124 9.19 -0.15 9.68
N LEU A 125 8.46 0.72 8.99
CA LEU A 125 7.35 1.48 9.56
C LEU A 125 6.27 0.52 10.09
N SER A 126 5.94 0.62 11.39
CA SER A 126 4.88 -0.16 12.01
C SER A 126 3.89 0.74 12.76
N ILE A 127 2.60 0.63 12.44
CA ILE A 127 1.50 1.31 13.15
C ILE A 127 0.58 0.24 13.73
N GLY A 128 0.57 0.12 15.06
CA GLY A 128 -0.24 -0.87 15.78
C GLY A 128 0.15 -2.33 15.45
N THR A 129 -0.61 -3.26 16.00
CA THR A 129 -0.46 -4.70 15.72
C THR A 129 -1.81 -5.36 15.43
N ALA A 130 -1.78 -6.63 15.02
CA ALA A 130 -3.01 -7.40 14.82
C ALA A 130 -3.84 -7.50 16.11
N GLU A 131 -3.19 -7.57 17.28
CA GLU A 131 -3.79 -7.69 18.61
C GLU A 131 -4.12 -6.32 19.24
N SER A 132 -3.37 -5.27 18.88
CA SER A 132 -3.53 -3.90 19.38
C SER A 132 -3.49 -2.92 18.21
N PRO A 133 -4.54 -2.91 17.37
CA PRO A 133 -4.60 -2.05 16.20
C PRO A 133 -4.71 -0.58 16.59
N SER A 134 -4.18 0.30 15.74
CA SER A 134 -4.37 1.75 15.86
C SER A 134 -5.85 2.12 15.74
N THR A 135 -6.26 3.04 16.61
CA THR A 135 -7.56 3.70 16.56
C THR A 135 -7.39 5.19 16.24
N LEU A 136 -6.45 5.54 15.36
CA LEU A 136 -6.37 6.89 14.79
C LEU A 136 -7.34 7.01 13.61
N VAL A 137 -7.87 8.21 13.39
CA VAL A 137 -8.65 8.53 12.19
C VAL A 137 -7.76 8.53 10.95
N TYR A 138 -6.55 9.07 11.06
CA TYR A 138 -5.60 9.19 9.96
C TYR A 138 -4.37 8.32 10.21
N ASN A 139 -4.11 7.37 9.31
CA ASN A 139 -3.04 6.39 9.42
C ASN A 139 -2.22 6.34 8.13
N GLY A 140 -0.91 6.25 8.31
CA GLY A 140 0.10 6.20 7.25
C GLY A 140 1.40 6.82 7.72
N PHE A 141 2.41 6.88 6.85
CA PHE A 141 3.62 7.66 7.16
C PHE A 141 3.25 9.11 7.47
N PHE A 142 2.46 9.73 6.58
CA PHE A 142 1.63 10.88 6.88
C PHE A 142 0.22 10.41 7.24
N GLY A 143 -0.32 10.89 8.35
CA GLY A 143 -1.74 10.72 8.64
C GLY A 143 -2.54 11.66 7.74
N TYR A 144 -2.28 12.97 7.84
CA TYR A 144 -2.99 14.01 7.10
C TYR A 144 -2.01 15.02 6.51
N ALA A 145 -2.04 15.15 5.19
CA ALA A 145 -1.27 16.12 4.43
C ALA A 145 -2.19 16.99 3.56
N LYS A 146 -1.90 18.29 3.49
CA LYS A 146 -2.75 19.31 2.86
C LYS A 146 -1.87 20.40 2.25
N ASN A 147 -2.15 20.84 1.03
CA ASN A 147 -1.29 21.80 0.30
C ASN A 147 0.21 21.45 0.38
N SER A 148 0.50 20.16 0.30
CA SER A 148 1.84 19.62 0.56
C SER A 148 2.51 19.16 -0.73
N SER A 149 3.84 19.09 -0.74
CA SER A 149 4.61 18.44 -1.81
C SER A 149 5.39 17.28 -1.21
N ILE A 150 4.99 16.06 -1.52
CA ILE A 150 5.66 14.84 -1.04
C ILE A 150 6.29 14.16 -2.26
N LYS A 151 7.61 13.99 -2.26
CA LYS A 151 8.33 13.44 -3.40
C LYS A 151 9.51 12.56 -3.06
N ASN A 152 9.85 11.66 -3.98
CA ASN A 152 11.00 10.77 -3.91
C ASN A 152 11.03 9.91 -2.63
N VAL A 153 9.86 9.48 -2.15
CA VAL A 153 9.72 8.70 -0.90
C VAL A 153 9.54 7.22 -1.23
N GLY A 154 10.49 6.39 -0.85
CA GLY A 154 10.38 4.95 -0.91
C GLY A 154 10.11 4.32 0.45
N LEU A 155 8.90 3.78 0.67
CA LEU A 155 8.55 3.07 1.89
C LEU A 155 8.63 1.54 1.70
N GLU A 156 9.49 0.90 2.49
CA GLU A 156 9.67 -0.56 2.46
C GLU A 156 9.29 -1.23 3.78
N ASN A 157 8.68 -2.42 3.70
CA ASN A 157 8.29 -3.19 4.89
C ASN A 157 7.29 -2.44 5.79
N VAL A 158 6.35 -1.72 5.21
CA VAL A 158 5.28 -1.05 5.94
C VAL A 158 4.33 -2.08 6.55
N ALA A 159 3.96 -1.91 7.82
CA ALA A 159 2.95 -2.71 8.51
C ALA A 159 1.96 -1.79 9.24
N VAL A 160 0.74 -1.68 8.74
CA VAL A 160 -0.29 -0.81 9.33
C VAL A 160 -1.49 -1.66 9.74
N TYR A 161 -1.77 -1.68 11.04
CA TYR A 161 -2.94 -2.33 11.62
C TYR A 161 -3.85 -1.28 12.25
N THR A 162 -5.06 -1.14 11.74
CA THR A 162 -6.04 -0.17 12.21
C THR A 162 -7.37 -0.84 12.54
N ALA A 163 -8.17 -0.16 13.34
CA ALA A 163 -9.51 -0.61 13.69
C ALA A 163 -10.50 0.55 13.70
N ILE A 164 -11.65 0.32 13.06
CA ILE A 164 -12.76 1.26 13.06
C ILE A 164 -13.52 1.11 14.38
N THR A 165 -13.62 2.18 15.15
CA THR A 165 -14.35 2.23 16.43
C THR A 165 -15.68 2.99 16.28
N ASP A 166 -16.56 2.93 17.29
CA ASP A 166 -17.85 3.64 17.26
C ASP A 166 -17.73 5.17 17.25
N MET A 167 -16.56 5.71 17.58
CA MET A 167 -16.30 7.15 17.64
C MET A 167 -15.79 7.71 16.30
N MET A 168 -15.68 6.88 15.26
CA MET A 168 -15.17 7.28 13.95
C MET A 168 -16.22 7.11 12.89
N ASP A 169 -16.50 8.19 12.16
CA ASP A 169 -17.27 8.11 10.92
C ASP A 169 -16.45 7.38 9.84
N ARG A 170 -15.15 7.70 9.74
CA ARG A 170 -14.21 7.13 8.78
C ARG A 170 -12.81 6.99 9.36
N ALA A 171 -12.11 5.91 8.98
CA ALA A 171 -10.66 5.81 9.14
C ALA A 171 -10.01 5.93 7.75
N HIS A 172 -9.06 6.83 7.59
CA HIS A 172 -8.30 7.02 6.36
C HIS A 172 -6.94 6.35 6.55
N VAL A 173 -6.66 5.36 5.72
CA VAL A 173 -5.50 4.48 5.88
C VAL A 173 -4.76 4.40 4.55
N GLY A 174 -3.60 5.03 4.49
CA GLY A 174 -2.67 4.91 3.37
C GLY A 174 -1.34 4.38 3.86
N GLY A 175 -0.59 3.69 3.02
CA GLY A 175 0.78 3.32 3.38
C GLY A 175 1.66 4.57 3.50
N LEU A 176 1.47 5.52 2.58
CA LEU A 176 2.19 6.80 2.56
C LEU A 176 1.36 7.93 3.15
N VAL A 177 0.11 8.13 2.72
CA VAL A 177 -0.75 9.21 3.24
C VAL A 177 -2.14 8.70 3.58
N GLY A 178 -2.59 8.89 4.82
CA GLY A 178 -3.97 8.57 5.21
C GLY A 178 -4.98 9.42 4.43
N TYR A 179 -4.92 10.74 4.59
CA TYR A 179 -5.78 11.71 3.92
C TYR A 179 -4.93 12.79 3.23
N LEU A 180 -5.09 12.94 1.92
CA LEU A 180 -4.38 13.92 1.09
C LEU A 180 -5.37 14.94 0.53
N GLU A 181 -5.21 16.21 0.87
CA GLU A 181 -6.22 17.23 0.57
C GLU A 181 -5.67 18.44 -0.20
N GLU A 182 -6.60 19.12 -0.90
CA GLU A 182 -6.39 20.38 -1.61
C GLU A 182 -5.33 20.27 -2.71
N ALA A 183 -4.55 21.33 -2.95
CA ALA A 183 -3.56 21.38 -4.02
C ALA A 183 -2.27 20.63 -3.66
N SER A 184 -2.40 19.41 -3.13
CA SER A 184 -1.25 18.56 -2.77
C SER A 184 -0.67 17.85 -4.00
N ALA A 185 0.64 17.63 -3.97
CA ALA A 185 1.40 16.91 -4.99
C ALA A 185 2.11 15.70 -4.38
N LEU A 186 1.95 14.54 -5.02
CA LEU A 186 2.65 13.31 -4.70
C LEU A 186 3.43 12.81 -5.93
N GLU A 187 4.76 12.78 -5.87
CA GLU A 187 5.60 12.51 -7.05
C GLU A 187 6.74 11.52 -6.75
N ASN A 188 6.92 10.49 -7.58
CA ASN A 188 8.02 9.52 -7.44
C ASN A 188 8.03 8.79 -6.08
N CYS A 189 6.87 8.34 -5.61
CA CYS A 189 6.74 7.70 -4.30
C CYS A 189 6.27 6.26 -4.41
N TYR A 190 6.69 5.40 -3.48
CA TYR A 190 6.23 4.03 -3.45
C TYR A 190 6.04 3.45 -2.06
N VAL A 191 5.20 2.42 -1.99
CA VAL A 191 4.94 1.68 -0.75
C VAL A 191 4.94 0.18 -1.01
N THR A 192 5.66 -0.56 -0.17
CA THR A 192 5.61 -2.02 -0.09
C THR A 192 5.33 -2.44 1.34
N GLY A 193 4.43 -3.40 1.53
CA GLY A 193 4.03 -3.79 2.88
C GLY A 193 2.66 -4.43 3.00
N TYR A 194 2.08 -4.29 4.18
CA TYR A 194 0.82 -4.86 4.59
C TYR A 194 -0.02 -3.81 5.35
N LEU A 195 -1.25 -3.63 4.89
CA LEU A 195 -2.23 -2.73 5.49
C LEU A 195 -3.48 -3.53 5.83
N GLU A 196 -3.91 -3.47 7.09
CA GLU A 196 -5.13 -4.10 7.56
C GLU A 196 -5.98 -3.16 8.40
N SER A 197 -7.22 -2.97 7.99
CA SER A 197 -8.24 -2.28 8.77
C SER A 197 -9.34 -3.24 9.21
N LYS A 198 -9.35 -3.57 10.49
CA LYS A 198 -10.37 -4.41 11.12
C LYS A 198 -11.61 -3.59 11.46
N LYS A 199 -12.74 -4.29 11.53
CA LYS A 199 -14.00 -3.73 12.00
C LYS A 199 -14.16 -4.03 13.50
N LEU A 200 -14.29 -2.99 14.32
CA LEU A 200 -14.76 -3.12 15.71
C LEU A 200 -16.15 -2.49 15.92
N SER A 201 -16.65 -1.70 14.97
CA SER A 201 -17.98 -1.09 14.99
C SER A 201 -18.77 -1.31 13.70
N ASP A 202 -20.10 -1.24 13.79
CA ASP A 202 -21.01 -1.26 12.64
C ASP A 202 -21.24 0.12 12.01
N ARG A 203 -20.77 1.18 12.68
CA ARG A 203 -21.10 2.57 12.36
C ARG A 203 -20.11 3.29 11.45
N GLY A 204 -18.84 2.90 11.48
CA GLY A 204 -17.79 3.52 10.67
C GLY A 204 -17.37 2.68 9.46
N ALA A 205 -16.58 3.29 8.58
CA ALA A 205 -15.96 2.62 7.44
C ALA A 205 -14.49 2.97 7.30
N SER A 206 -13.67 2.04 6.84
CA SER A 206 -12.28 2.31 6.50
C SER A 206 -12.12 2.63 5.02
N TYR A 207 -11.27 3.60 4.74
CA TYR A 207 -10.87 4.07 3.43
C TYR A 207 -9.40 3.69 3.33
N THR A 208 -9.14 2.45 2.91
CA THR A 208 -7.79 1.88 2.89
C THR A 208 -7.24 1.78 1.47
N GLY A 209 -6.16 2.50 1.20
CA GLY A 209 -5.44 2.47 -0.06
C GLY A 209 -3.96 2.13 0.13
N GLY A 210 -3.35 1.43 -0.81
CA GLY A 210 -1.95 1.06 -0.69
C GLY A 210 -0.99 2.24 -0.56
N VAL A 211 -1.22 3.33 -1.32
CA VAL A 211 -0.46 4.59 -1.22
C VAL A 211 -1.23 5.61 -0.40
N VAL A 212 -2.47 5.92 -0.81
CA VAL A 212 -3.30 6.98 -0.20
C VAL A 212 -4.63 6.41 0.27
N GLY A 213 -5.05 6.69 1.51
CA GLY A 213 -6.38 6.29 1.98
C GLY A 213 -7.49 7.01 1.22
N GLU A 214 -7.57 8.33 1.38
CA GLU A 214 -8.46 9.19 0.61
C GLU A 214 -7.72 10.42 0.07
N LEU A 215 -8.00 10.77 -1.18
CA LEU A 215 -7.51 11.95 -1.85
C LEU A 215 -8.70 12.85 -2.21
N TYR A 216 -8.67 14.08 -1.71
CA TYR A 216 -9.70 15.08 -1.95
C TYR A 216 -9.08 16.35 -2.55
N GLY A 217 -9.15 16.48 -3.87
CA GLY A 217 -8.78 17.70 -4.58
C GLY A 217 -9.92 18.73 -4.55
N GLU A 218 -9.58 20.02 -4.53
CA GLU A 218 -10.58 21.08 -4.47
C GLU A 218 -11.11 21.45 -5.87
N LEU A 219 -12.43 21.46 -6.06
CA LEU A 219 -13.08 21.78 -7.35
C LEU A 219 -13.03 23.27 -7.73
N MET A 220 -12.79 24.16 -6.77
CA MET A 220 -13.04 25.61 -6.88
C MET A 220 -11.78 26.48 -6.83
N VAL A 221 -10.59 25.88 -6.72
CA VAL A 221 -9.30 26.59 -6.74
C VAL A 221 -8.50 26.13 -7.96
N PRO A 222 -7.83 27.03 -8.71
CA PRO A 222 -6.92 26.62 -9.77
C PRO A 222 -5.76 25.78 -9.21
N GLY A 223 -5.85 24.45 -9.35
CA GLY A 223 -4.81 23.51 -8.92
C GLY A 223 -5.41 22.21 -8.41
N ASN A 224 -5.58 21.22 -9.29
CA ASN A 224 -5.98 19.88 -8.87
C ASN A 224 -4.85 19.22 -8.08
N ALA A 225 -5.20 18.39 -7.11
CA ALA A 225 -4.24 17.46 -6.52
C ALA A 225 -3.59 16.62 -7.64
N THR A 226 -2.28 16.44 -7.57
CA THR A 226 -1.54 15.68 -8.59
C THR A 226 -0.82 14.49 -7.96
N VAL A 227 -0.94 13.33 -8.58
CA VAL A 227 -0.24 12.11 -8.19
C VAL A 227 0.47 11.55 -9.41
N LYS A 228 1.80 11.55 -9.42
CA LYS A 228 2.62 11.19 -10.58
C LYS A 228 3.69 10.17 -10.21
N ASN A 229 3.91 9.18 -11.06
CA ASN A 229 5.01 8.22 -10.93
C ASN A 229 5.02 7.50 -9.58
N CYS A 230 3.85 7.08 -9.11
CA CYS A 230 3.71 6.47 -7.79
C CYS A 230 3.22 5.02 -7.87
N TYR A 231 3.60 4.17 -6.92
CA TYR A 231 3.08 2.80 -6.90
C TYR A 231 2.92 2.17 -5.53
N SER A 232 2.12 1.11 -5.49
CA SER A 232 1.95 0.26 -4.32
C SER A 232 2.02 -1.22 -4.69
N SER A 233 2.81 -2.00 -3.95
CA SER A 233 2.78 -3.46 -4.00
C SER A 233 2.24 -4.08 -2.71
N CYS A 234 1.50 -3.28 -1.94
CA CYS A 234 1.00 -3.67 -0.63
C CYS A 234 -0.10 -4.73 -0.71
N VAL A 235 -0.13 -5.64 0.28
CA VAL A 235 -1.36 -6.36 0.62
C VAL A 235 -2.27 -5.41 1.37
N VAL A 236 -3.49 -5.21 0.90
CA VAL A 236 -4.47 -4.30 1.48
C VAL A 236 -5.74 -5.06 1.86
N ARG A 237 -6.06 -5.07 3.15
CA ARG A 237 -7.24 -5.75 3.71
C ARG A 237 -8.06 -4.79 4.52
N ALA A 238 -9.32 -4.57 4.18
CA ALA A 238 -10.11 -3.63 4.95
C ALA A 238 -11.61 -3.89 4.95
N ASN A 239 -12.24 -3.42 6.01
CA ASN A 239 -13.68 -3.36 6.17
C ASN A 239 -14.15 -1.98 5.71
N GLY A 240 -14.65 -1.86 4.48
CA GLY A 240 -14.99 -0.58 3.86
C GLY A 240 -14.52 -0.47 2.41
N GLN A 241 -14.08 0.73 2.01
CA GLN A 241 -13.53 1.01 0.68
C GLN A 241 -12.07 0.59 0.62
N VAL A 242 -11.71 -0.19 -0.41
CA VAL A 242 -10.35 -0.77 -0.50
C VAL A 242 -9.78 -0.63 -1.90
N GLY A 243 -8.70 0.12 -2.06
CA GLY A 243 -7.96 0.22 -3.31
C GLY A 243 -6.54 -0.28 -3.19
N GLY A 244 -6.01 -0.97 -4.20
CA GLY A 244 -4.60 -1.34 -4.21
C GLY A 244 -3.67 -0.11 -4.30
N PHE A 245 -4.15 0.99 -4.90
CA PHE A 245 -3.46 2.28 -4.92
C PHE A 245 -4.12 3.30 -3.99
N CYS A 246 -5.42 3.57 -4.16
CA CYS A 246 -6.16 4.53 -3.32
C CYS A 246 -7.59 4.08 -3.02
N ALA A 247 -8.12 4.33 -1.82
CA ALA A 247 -9.49 3.93 -1.51
C ALA A 247 -10.53 4.86 -2.15
N SER A 248 -10.32 6.18 -2.10
CA SER A 248 -11.25 7.18 -2.62
C SER A 248 -10.49 8.36 -3.20
N ILE A 249 -10.83 8.78 -4.43
CA ILE A 249 -10.26 9.94 -5.09
C ILE A 249 -11.38 10.84 -5.60
N TRP A 250 -11.29 12.14 -5.29
CA TRP A 250 -12.12 13.18 -5.87
C TRP A 250 -11.24 14.30 -6.45
N SER A 251 -11.49 14.66 -7.71
CA SER A 251 -10.93 15.87 -8.35
C SER A 251 -9.40 15.90 -8.40
N ALA A 252 -8.79 14.88 -8.99
CA ALA A 252 -7.33 14.78 -9.11
C ALA A 252 -6.85 14.50 -10.55
N LEU A 253 -5.54 14.65 -10.74
CA LEU A 253 -4.81 14.17 -11.92
C LEU A 253 -3.83 13.08 -11.48
N VAL A 254 -4.02 11.85 -11.97
CA VAL A 254 -3.22 10.67 -11.65
C VAL A 254 -2.52 10.17 -12.90
N ILE A 255 -1.18 10.15 -12.90
CA ILE A 255 -0.36 9.86 -14.09
C ILE A 255 0.75 8.88 -13.77
N ASN A 256 0.98 7.87 -14.62
CA ASN A 256 2.08 6.92 -14.48
C ASN A 256 2.07 6.20 -13.13
N CYS A 257 0.89 5.81 -12.64
CA CYS A 257 0.76 5.18 -11.34
C CYS A 257 0.36 3.71 -11.48
N TYR A 258 0.76 2.88 -10.53
CA TYR A 258 0.35 1.48 -10.57
C TYR A 258 0.19 0.79 -9.23
N SER A 259 -0.47 -0.36 -9.26
CA SER A 259 -0.58 -1.26 -8.11
C SER A 259 -0.47 -2.74 -8.51
N THR A 260 0.24 -3.55 -7.72
CA THR A 260 0.46 -5.00 -8.00
C THR A 260 0.17 -5.95 -6.83
N GLY A 261 -0.19 -5.44 -5.65
CA GLY A 261 -0.42 -6.27 -4.47
C GLY A 261 -1.78 -7.00 -4.44
N LEU A 262 -2.16 -7.54 -3.28
CA LEU A 262 -3.44 -8.21 -3.07
C LEU A 262 -4.44 -7.24 -2.43
N VAL A 263 -5.67 -7.18 -2.94
CA VAL A 263 -6.76 -6.38 -2.37
C VAL A 263 -7.84 -7.31 -1.81
N ASN A 264 -8.25 -7.10 -0.56
CA ASN A 264 -9.37 -7.79 0.06
C ASN A 264 -10.31 -6.79 0.75
N GLY A 265 -11.53 -6.68 0.23
CA GLY A 265 -12.57 -5.84 0.81
C GLY A 265 -13.71 -6.63 1.44
N VAL A 266 -14.14 -6.22 2.62
CA VAL A 266 -15.32 -6.73 3.32
C VAL A 266 -16.31 -5.58 3.54
N PRO A 267 -17.62 -5.77 3.23
CA PRO A 267 -18.59 -4.70 3.34
C PRO A 267 -18.91 -4.36 4.79
N VAL A 268 -19.19 -3.08 5.03
CA VAL A 268 -19.75 -2.57 6.29
C VAL A 268 -21.10 -1.89 6.03
N PRO A 269 -22.04 -1.89 7.00
CA PRO A 269 -23.35 -1.26 6.83
C PRO A 269 -23.29 0.22 6.46
N ALA A 270 -22.24 0.93 6.91
CA ALA A 270 -22.06 2.37 6.74
C ALA A 270 -21.79 2.84 5.30
N THR A 271 -21.58 1.95 4.33
CA THR A 271 -21.17 2.34 2.97
C THR A 271 -22.03 1.72 1.87
N SER A 272 -23.02 2.46 1.38
CA SER A 272 -23.85 2.07 0.23
C SER A 272 -23.11 2.18 -1.12
N GLN A 273 -22.03 2.94 -1.17
CA GLN A 273 -21.18 3.20 -2.35
C GLN A 273 -19.71 2.82 -2.08
N ALA A 274 -19.47 1.67 -1.41
CA ALA A 274 -18.12 1.15 -1.27
C ALA A 274 -17.86 -0.02 -2.22
N GLY A 275 -16.61 -0.10 -2.69
CA GLY A 275 -16.12 -1.19 -3.50
C GLY A 275 -14.70 -1.59 -3.09
N ALA A 276 -14.21 -2.67 -3.71
CA ALA A 276 -12.81 -3.04 -3.68
C ALA A 276 -12.26 -3.07 -5.10
N ALA A 277 -11.14 -2.40 -5.36
CA ALA A 277 -10.56 -2.42 -6.69
C ALA A 277 -9.05 -2.53 -6.68
N GLY A 278 -8.50 -3.07 -7.76
CA GLY A 278 -7.06 -3.22 -7.87
C GLY A 278 -6.32 -1.89 -7.87
N PHE A 279 -6.91 -0.84 -8.47
CA PHE A 279 -6.36 0.52 -8.43
C PHE A 279 -7.11 1.40 -7.43
N VAL A 280 -8.37 1.75 -7.72
CA VAL A 280 -9.16 2.73 -6.93
C VAL A 280 -10.57 2.25 -6.63
N ALA A 281 -10.97 2.20 -5.35
CA ALA A 281 -12.33 1.75 -5.02
C ALA A 281 -13.39 2.80 -5.41
N LYS A 282 -13.22 4.00 -4.86
CA LYS A 282 -13.94 5.27 -5.01
C LYS A 282 -13.39 6.25 -6.06
N SER A 283 -14.04 6.62 -7.17
CA SER A 283 -13.50 7.71 -8.00
C SER A 283 -14.53 8.70 -8.55
N GLU A 284 -14.24 10.00 -8.42
CA GLU A 284 -15.11 11.08 -8.88
C GLU A 284 -14.32 12.22 -9.54
N SER A 285 -14.79 12.74 -10.67
CA SER A 285 -14.22 13.94 -11.33
C SER A 285 -12.69 13.91 -11.53
N THR A 286 -12.12 12.72 -11.73
CA THR A 286 -10.67 12.48 -11.74
C THR A 286 -10.20 12.07 -13.12
N ILE A 287 -8.98 12.47 -13.48
CA ILE A 287 -8.33 12.08 -14.73
C ILE A 287 -7.20 11.09 -14.43
N TYR A 288 -7.26 9.92 -15.06
CA TYR A 288 -6.25 8.87 -14.98
C TYR A 288 -5.57 8.71 -16.34
N MET A 289 -4.25 8.85 -16.35
CA MET A 289 -3.44 8.66 -17.55
C MET A 289 -2.35 7.64 -17.30
N ASN A 290 -2.14 6.76 -18.28
CA ASN A 290 -0.92 5.96 -18.37
C ASN A 290 -0.65 5.11 -17.10
N SER A 291 -1.71 4.57 -16.50
CA SER A 291 -1.66 3.90 -15.20
C SER A 291 -2.16 2.45 -15.29
N PHE A 292 -1.74 1.59 -14.37
CA PHE A 292 -2.17 0.19 -14.42
C PHE A 292 -2.43 -0.46 -13.07
N SER A 293 -3.17 -1.57 -13.08
CA SER A 293 -3.32 -2.44 -11.93
C SER A 293 -3.17 -3.91 -12.31
N ARG A 294 -2.40 -4.64 -11.52
CA ARG A 294 -2.30 -6.10 -11.59
C ARG A 294 -2.78 -6.78 -10.31
N CYS A 295 -3.38 -6.00 -9.41
CA CYS A 295 -3.82 -6.52 -8.12
C CYS A 295 -4.92 -7.56 -8.29
N ASP A 296 -4.76 -8.68 -7.60
CA ASP A 296 -5.87 -9.60 -7.38
C ASP A 296 -6.83 -9.00 -6.35
N VAL A 297 -8.12 -8.97 -6.68
CA VAL A 297 -9.20 -8.44 -5.85
C VAL A 297 -10.07 -9.57 -5.35
N THR A 298 -10.09 -9.72 -4.03
CA THR A 298 -10.82 -10.76 -3.30
C THR A 298 -11.80 -10.15 -2.30
N GLY A 299 -12.51 -10.99 -1.55
CA GLY A 299 -13.49 -10.56 -0.57
C GLY A 299 -14.91 -10.43 -1.11
N THR A 300 -15.79 -9.87 -0.27
CA THR A 300 -17.25 -9.95 -0.40
C THR A 300 -17.92 -8.60 -0.68
N MET A 301 -17.14 -7.56 -1.01
CA MET A 301 -17.69 -6.27 -1.45
C MET A 301 -18.70 -6.44 -2.59
N LYS A 302 -19.74 -5.60 -2.56
CA LYS A 302 -20.75 -5.54 -3.63
C LYS A 302 -20.13 -5.19 -4.96
N TYR A 303 -19.33 -4.11 -4.99
CA TYR A 303 -18.65 -3.65 -6.20
C TYR A 303 -17.18 -4.08 -6.16
N LYS A 304 -16.70 -4.76 -7.21
CA LYS A 304 -15.32 -5.22 -7.34
C LYS A 304 -14.81 -5.14 -8.77
N ALA A 305 -13.64 -4.54 -8.97
CA ALA A 305 -13.07 -4.35 -10.31
C ALA A 305 -11.54 -4.43 -10.33
N GLY A 306 -10.96 -4.72 -11.50
CA GLY A 306 -9.51 -4.74 -11.71
C GLY A 306 -8.88 -3.34 -11.64
N PHE A 307 -9.57 -2.30 -12.14
CA PHE A 307 -9.11 -0.91 -12.05
C PHE A 307 -9.93 -0.10 -11.05
N ALA A 308 -11.21 0.20 -11.35
CA ALA A 308 -12.06 1.03 -10.50
C ALA A 308 -13.45 0.45 -10.19
N ALA A 309 -13.81 0.34 -8.91
CA ALA A 309 -15.04 -0.37 -8.52
C ALA A 309 -16.30 0.51 -8.64
N TYR A 310 -16.25 1.76 -8.20
CA TYR A 310 -17.37 2.70 -8.27
C TYR A 310 -16.86 4.07 -8.74
N THR A 311 -17.20 4.45 -9.96
CA THR A 311 -16.64 5.63 -10.61
C THR A 311 -17.70 6.47 -11.32
N TYR A 312 -17.55 7.79 -11.26
CA TYR A 312 -18.36 8.67 -12.10
C TYR A 312 -17.69 9.98 -12.49
N SER A 313 -18.06 10.51 -13.66
CA SER A 313 -17.53 11.77 -14.21
C SER A 313 -16.00 11.79 -14.32
N CYS A 314 -15.36 10.64 -14.49
CA CYS A 314 -13.91 10.51 -14.60
C CYS A 314 -13.47 10.37 -16.05
N THR A 315 -12.21 10.70 -16.33
CA THR A 315 -11.58 10.47 -17.63
C THR A 315 -10.45 9.46 -17.48
N TYR A 316 -10.46 8.40 -18.28
CA TYR A 316 -9.44 7.36 -18.27
C TYR A 316 -8.79 7.27 -19.64
N ILE A 317 -7.46 7.45 -19.70
CA ILE A 317 -6.69 7.45 -20.94
C ILE A 317 -5.46 6.54 -20.81
N ASN A 318 -5.32 5.57 -21.72
CA ASN A 318 -4.12 4.72 -21.81
C ASN A 318 -3.84 3.92 -20.52
N ASN A 319 -4.87 3.34 -19.91
CA ASN A 319 -4.73 2.55 -18.69
C ASN A 319 -4.96 1.07 -18.95
N TYR A 320 -4.44 0.18 -18.09
CA TYR A 320 -4.85 -1.21 -18.14
C TYR A 320 -5.03 -1.87 -16.76
N ALA A 321 -5.85 -2.92 -16.71
CA ALA A 321 -5.96 -3.79 -15.54
C ALA A 321 -5.91 -5.26 -15.95
N THR A 322 -5.14 -6.09 -15.22
CA THR A 322 -4.98 -7.54 -15.55
C THR A 322 -5.12 -8.48 -14.35
N GLY A 323 -5.22 -7.95 -13.13
CA GLY A 323 -5.44 -8.76 -11.93
C GLY A 323 -6.80 -9.47 -11.93
N CYS A 324 -6.90 -10.55 -11.17
CA CYS A 324 -8.12 -11.34 -11.06
C CYS A 324 -9.12 -10.69 -10.09
N VAL A 325 -10.41 -10.74 -10.38
CA VAL A 325 -11.49 -10.39 -9.44
C VAL A 325 -12.24 -11.67 -9.10
N GLY A 326 -12.11 -12.15 -7.86
CA GLY A 326 -12.77 -13.37 -7.41
C GLY A 326 -12.28 -14.66 -8.10
N GLY A 327 -11.05 -14.67 -8.60
CA GLY A 327 -10.42 -15.83 -9.24
C GLY A 327 -10.61 -15.93 -10.76
N THR A 328 -11.25 -14.93 -11.38
CA THR A 328 -11.33 -14.78 -12.85
C THR A 328 -10.71 -13.45 -13.26
N PRO A 329 -10.23 -13.29 -14.51
CA PRO A 329 -9.74 -12.00 -14.99
C PRO A 329 -10.75 -10.87 -14.69
N GLY A 330 -10.28 -9.79 -14.05
CA GLY A 330 -11.13 -8.71 -13.58
C GLY A 330 -11.60 -7.79 -14.69
N ALA A 331 -12.89 -7.41 -14.68
CA ALA A 331 -13.37 -6.30 -15.49
C ALA A 331 -12.69 -4.99 -15.07
N PHE A 332 -12.49 -4.07 -16.00
CA PHE A 332 -11.86 -2.77 -15.69
C PHE A 332 -12.68 -1.95 -14.68
N PHE A 333 -14.02 -1.97 -14.83
CA PHE A 333 -14.98 -1.35 -13.93
C PHE A 333 -16.03 -2.34 -13.42
N ASP A 334 -16.68 -2.00 -12.30
CA ASP A 334 -17.93 -2.64 -11.88
C ASP A 334 -19.11 -1.66 -12.07
N ALA A 335 -19.17 -0.58 -11.28
CA ALA A 335 -20.19 0.45 -11.39
C ALA A 335 -19.63 1.76 -11.97
N GLN A 336 -20.17 2.22 -13.10
CA GLN A 336 -19.71 3.43 -13.77
C GLN A 336 -20.83 4.32 -14.33
N TRP A 337 -20.62 5.65 -14.29
CA TRP A 337 -21.51 6.65 -14.89
C TRP A 337 -20.73 7.84 -15.46
N SER A 338 -21.13 8.33 -16.64
CA SER A 338 -20.60 9.58 -17.21
C SER A 338 -19.07 9.63 -17.33
N ASN A 339 -18.41 8.48 -17.46
CA ASN A 339 -16.97 8.43 -17.68
C ASN A 339 -16.63 8.63 -19.16
N THR A 340 -15.48 9.26 -19.40
CA THR A 340 -14.87 9.36 -20.73
C THR A 340 -13.71 8.37 -20.81
N LEU A 341 -13.78 7.42 -21.74
CA LEU A 341 -12.79 6.34 -21.88
C LEU A 341 -12.08 6.46 -23.22
N SER A 342 -10.75 6.45 -23.21
CA SER A 342 -9.91 6.33 -24.39
C SER A 342 -8.78 5.34 -24.12
N ASN A 343 -8.60 4.33 -24.97
CA ASN A 343 -7.47 3.41 -24.89
C ASN A 343 -7.31 2.76 -23.50
N ASN A 344 -8.39 2.20 -22.94
CA ASN A 344 -8.31 1.46 -21.68
C ASN A 344 -8.48 -0.03 -21.95
N TYR A 345 -7.64 -0.85 -21.33
CA TYR A 345 -7.49 -2.25 -21.68
C TYR A 345 -7.64 -3.16 -20.47
N TRP A 346 -8.31 -4.28 -20.66
CA TRP A 346 -8.37 -5.36 -19.68
C TRP A 346 -8.58 -6.68 -20.43
N PRO A 347 -8.37 -7.83 -19.77
CA PRO A 347 -8.55 -9.12 -20.38
C PRO A 347 -9.86 -9.23 -21.15
N ASP A 348 -9.72 -9.64 -22.40
CA ASP A 348 -10.78 -9.84 -23.39
C ASP A 348 -11.52 -8.55 -23.80
N SER A 349 -10.86 -7.39 -23.65
CA SER A 349 -11.37 -6.11 -24.14
C SER A 349 -10.28 -5.14 -24.61
N PRO A 350 -9.93 -5.12 -25.92
CA PRO A 350 -10.19 -6.13 -26.96
C PRO A 350 -9.11 -7.23 -27.02
N TYR A 351 -8.14 -7.21 -26.10
CA TYR A 351 -6.98 -8.12 -26.10
C TYR A 351 -7.14 -9.21 -25.05
N SER A 352 -6.83 -10.46 -25.40
CA SER A 352 -6.64 -11.53 -24.43
C SER A 352 -5.44 -11.27 -23.52
N LEU A 353 -5.36 -11.95 -22.37
CA LEU A 353 -4.20 -11.88 -21.47
C LEU A 353 -2.86 -12.08 -22.20
N ALA A 354 -2.78 -13.10 -23.06
CA ALA A 354 -1.57 -13.40 -23.84
C ALA A 354 -1.20 -12.28 -24.82
N GLN A 355 -2.19 -11.63 -25.43
CA GLN A 355 -1.93 -10.46 -26.28
C GLN A 355 -1.51 -9.25 -25.46
N MET A 356 -2.04 -9.08 -24.25
CA MET A 356 -1.59 -8.02 -23.34
C MET A 356 -0.17 -8.26 -22.82
N GLN A 357 0.39 -9.47 -22.96
CA GLN A 357 1.79 -9.79 -22.70
C GLN A 357 2.66 -9.65 -23.96
N SER A 358 2.16 -9.09 -25.07
CA SER A 358 2.87 -9.02 -26.34
C SER A 358 3.66 -7.70 -26.54
N ASP A 359 4.60 -7.70 -27.48
CA ASP A 359 5.40 -6.50 -27.79
C ASP A 359 4.52 -5.50 -28.53
N GLU A 360 3.61 -5.99 -29.35
CA GLU A 360 2.62 -5.19 -30.07
C GLU A 360 1.70 -4.42 -29.10
N PHE A 361 1.30 -5.04 -27.99
CA PHE A 361 0.54 -4.33 -26.96
C PHE A 361 1.38 -3.26 -26.26
N THR A 362 2.66 -3.53 -26.02
CA THR A 362 3.60 -2.54 -25.45
C THR A 362 3.80 -1.35 -26.40
N GLU A 363 3.91 -1.61 -27.71
CA GLU A 363 4.05 -0.59 -28.75
C GLU A 363 2.77 0.26 -28.88
N LEU A 364 1.60 -0.35 -28.77
CA LEU A 364 0.32 0.36 -28.71
C LEU A 364 0.27 1.34 -27.54
N LEU A 365 0.62 0.89 -26.32
CA LEU A 365 0.63 1.75 -25.14
C LEU A 365 1.62 2.92 -25.30
N ASN A 366 2.78 2.67 -25.91
CA ASN A 366 3.77 3.72 -26.20
C ASN A 366 3.30 4.71 -27.26
N THR A 367 2.60 4.25 -28.29
CA THR A 367 1.99 5.12 -29.31
C THR A 367 0.99 6.08 -28.64
N ASN A 368 0.08 5.54 -27.83
CA ASN A 368 -0.87 6.36 -27.08
C ASN A 368 -0.19 7.33 -26.11
N ALA A 369 0.87 6.88 -25.42
CA ALA A 369 1.65 7.73 -24.51
C ALA A 369 2.32 8.90 -25.25
N SER A 370 2.78 8.67 -26.48
CA SER A 370 3.37 9.72 -27.32
C SER A 370 2.35 10.80 -27.74
N ASP A 371 1.07 10.43 -27.88
CA ASP A 371 -0.02 11.39 -28.14
C ASP A 371 -0.40 12.21 -26.91
N LEU A 372 -0.13 11.68 -25.70
CA LEU A 372 -0.33 12.39 -24.44
C LEU A 372 0.83 13.35 -24.12
N ALA A 373 2.06 13.02 -24.51
CA ALA A 373 3.24 13.84 -24.20
C ALA A 373 3.14 15.34 -24.60
N PRO A 374 2.48 15.72 -25.73
CA PRO A 374 2.21 17.12 -26.05
C PRO A 374 1.35 17.87 -25.03
N SER A 375 0.41 17.18 -24.37
CA SER A 375 -0.51 17.77 -23.38
C SER A 375 -0.05 17.54 -21.93
N GLU A 376 0.72 16.49 -21.67
CA GLU A 376 1.33 16.14 -20.38
C GLU A 376 2.77 15.62 -20.58
N PRO A 377 3.81 16.49 -20.59
CA PRO A 377 5.18 16.12 -20.95
C PRO A 377 5.89 15.19 -19.96
N LYS A 378 5.24 14.85 -18.84
CA LYS A 378 5.74 13.92 -17.82
C LYS A 378 5.22 12.48 -18.01
N VAL A 379 4.44 12.18 -19.05
CA VAL A 379 3.99 10.80 -19.33
C VAL A 379 5.21 9.95 -19.71
N VAL A 380 5.43 8.84 -18.98
CA VAL A 380 6.56 7.94 -19.24
C VAL A 380 6.18 6.84 -20.22
N GLN A 381 7.20 6.24 -20.81
CA GLN A 381 7.05 5.14 -21.76
C GLN A 381 6.80 3.80 -21.06
N TRP A 382 6.29 2.85 -21.83
CA TRP A 382 6.09 1.47 -21.42
C TRP A 382 7.24 0.58 -21.90
N GLN A 383 7.62 -0.40 -21.09
CA GLN A 383 8.58 -1.45 -21.42
C GLN A 383 8.02 -2.80 -21.04
N ARG A 384 8.38 -3.86 -21.78
CA ARG A 384 8.08 -5.24 -21.37
C ARG A 384 9.38 -6.02 -21.24
N ALA A 385 9.53 -6.70 -20.11
CA ALA A 385 10.54 -7.73 -19.91
C ALA A 385 9.82 -9.03 -19.51
N ALA A 386 10.03 -10.13 -20.24
CA ALA A 386 9.23 -11.35 -20.08
C ALA A 386 9.32 -11.98 -18.67
N ALA A 387 10.40 -11.70 -17.93
CA ALA A 387 10.63 -12.20 -16.58
C ALA A 387 10.11 -11.25 -15.48
N GLU A 388 9.72 -10.02 -15.83
CA GLU A 388 9.32 -8.97 -14.89
C GLU A 388 7.82 -8.70 -15.04
N ASN A 389 7.19 -8.21 -13.96
CA ASN A 389 5.78 -7.82 -13.96
C ASN A 389 4.85 -8.85 -14.62
N GLY A 390 5.09 -10.14 -14.36
CA GLY A 390 4.35 -11.26 -14.97
C GLY A 390 4.30 -11.24 -16.52
N GLY A 391 5.28 -10.63 -17.17
CA GLY A 391 5.37 -10.49 -18.63
C GLY A 391 4.47 -9.41 -19.23
N PHE A 392 3.80 -8.60 -18.41
CA PHE A 392 3.00 -7.45 -18.87
C PHE A 392 3.89 -6.20 -19.03
N PRO A 393 3.49 -5.22 -19.87
CA PRO A 393 4.15 -3.92 -19.92
C PRO A 393 4.26 -3.29 -18.53
N GLN A 394 5.25 -2.45 -18.33
CA GLN A 394 5.47 -1.70 -17.08
C GLN A 394 5.98 -0.30 -17.44
N LEU A 395 5.89 0.63 -16.49
CA LEU A 395 6.26 2.02 -16.71
C LEU A 395 7.78 2.21 -16.52
N ILE A 396 8.45 2.80 -17.50
CA ILE A 396 9.89 3.08 -17.43
C ILE A 396 10.14 4.17 -16.38
N GLY A 397 11.06 3.91 -15.46
CA GLY A 397 11.46 4.88 -14.42
C GLY A 397 10.47 5.02 -13.26
N VAL A 398 9.43 4.18 -13.21
CA VAL A 398 8.51 4.12 -12.07
C VAL A 398 8.59 2.73 -11.45
N GLY A 399 9.26 2.63 -10.30
CA GLY A 399 9.49 1.36 -9.60
C GLY A 399 10.67 0.54 -10.11
N ASP A 400 11.10 -0.40 -9.26
CA ASP A 400 12.17 -1.35 -9.57
C ASP A 400 11.59 -2.76 -9.78
N PHE A 401 11.24 -3.05 -11.03
CA PHE A 401 10.74 -4.36 -11.45
C PHE A 401 11.85 -5.39 -11.66
N SER A 402 13.11 -4.95 -11.69
CA SER A 402 14.29 -5.80 -11.91
C SER A 402 14.83 -6.39 -10.61
N ALA A 403 14.54 -5.75 -9.48
CA ALA A 403 14.94 -6.24 -8.17
C ALA A 403 14.18 -7.52 -7.79
N SER A 404 14.95 -8.52 -7.39
CA SER A 404 14.43 -9.76 -6.85
C SER A 404 13.88 -9.52 -5.43
N HIS A 405 12.57 -9.44 -5.28
CA HIS A 405 11.88 -9.29 -4.00
C HIS A 405 11.29 -10.61 -3.54
N ALA A 406 11.81 -11.20 -2.48
CA ALA A 406 11.20 -12.42 -1.93
C ALA A 406 9.72 -12.16 -1.55
N PRO A 407 8.80 -13.08 -1.82
CA PRO A 407 7.39 -12.90 -1.52
C PRO A 407 7.24 -12.95 -0.01
N LYS A 408 6.36 -12.11 0.50
CA LYS A 408 6.13 -12.00 1.94
C LYS A 408 4.84 -12.68 2.29
N ILE A 409 4.88 -13.53 3.32
CA ILE A 409 3.72 -14.22 3.86
C ILE A 409 3.12 -13.38 4.98
N PHE A 410 1.79 -13.25 5.00
CA PHE A 410 1.01 -12.57 6.04
C PHE A 410 -0.11 -13.48 6.56
N ASN A 411 -0.61 -13.20 7.77
CA ASN A 411 -1.72 -13.93 8.41
C ASN A 411 -1.59 -15.47 8.42
N LEU A 412 -0.36 -15.97 8.59
CA LEU A 412 -0.10 -17.41 8.65
C LEU A 412 -0.87 -18.03 9.83
N THR A 413 -1.83 -18.88 9.49
CA THR A 413 -2.57 -19.71 10.43
C THR A 413 -2.25 -21.16 10.16
N VAL A 414 -1.72 -21.87 11.15
CA VAL A 414 -1.45 -23.31 11.06
C VAL A 414 -2.45 -24.06 11.91
N ASN A 415 -3.28 -24.88 11.28
CA ASN A 415 -4.30 -25.69 11.93
C ASN A 415 -3.98 -27.18 11.81
N GLY A 416 -4.33 -27.95 12.83
CA GLY A 416 -4.19 -29.40 12.81
C GLY A 416 -3.73 -29.94 14.16
N ARG A 417 -3.59 -31.26 14.24
CA ARG A 417 -3.16 -31.92 15.47
C ARG A 417 -1.64 -32.00 15.50
N LEU A 418 -1.02 -31.40 16.51
CA LEU A 418 0.43 -31.47 16.75
C LEU A 418 0.86 -32.84 17.30
N THR A 419 0.53 -33.90 16.57
CA THR A 419 0.90 -35.28 16.85
C THR A 419 1.51 -35.91 15.60
N GLU A 420 2.56 -36.69 15.80
CA GLU A 420 3.23 -37.41 14.71
C GLU A 420 2.23 -38.19 13.85
N GLY A 421 2.45 -38.18 12.53
CA GLY A 421 1.56 -38.80 11.55
C GLY A 421 0.29 -38.02 11.19
N HIS A 422 0.06 -36.82 11.74
CA HIS A 422 -1.07 -35.96 11.37
C HIS A 422 -0.63 -34.79 10.49
N THR A 423 -1.47 -34.42 9.51
CA THR A 423 -1.24 -33.28 8.62
C THR A 423 -1.60 -31.97 9.32
N LEU A 424 -0.75 -30.96 9.14
CA LEU A 424 -1.07 -29.57 9.46
C LEU A 424 -1.44 -28.83 8.17
N THR A 425 -2.41 -27.93 8.25
CA THR A 425 -2.86 -27.08 7.16
C THR A 425 -2.45 -25.64 7.48
N ALA A 426 -1.65 -25.04 6.62
CA ALA A 426 -1.34 -23.62 6.66
C ALA A 426 -2.29 -22.84 5.73
N SER A 427 -2.82 -21.73 6.24
CA SER A 427 -3.51 -20.71 5.47
C SER A 427 -2.75 -19.40 5.65
N TYR A 428 -2.48 -18.69 4.57
CA TYR A 428 -1.72 -17.46 4.59
C TYR A 428 -2.05 -16.62 3.36
N ASP A 429 -1.64 -15.36 3.41
CA ASP A 429 -1.65 -14.46 2.27
C ASP A 429 -0.22 -14.20 1.86
N TYR A 430 -0.04 -13.74 0.63
CA TYR A 430 1.27 -13.30 0.20
C TYR A 430 1.18 -12.05 -0.67
N SER A 431 2.28 -11.28 -0.67
CA SER A 431 2.56 -10.29 -1.71
C SER A 431 3.81 -10.75 -2.45
N ASP A 432 3.71 -10.74 -3.78
CA ASP A 432 4.81 -10.92 -4.71
C ASP A 432 4.82 -9.67 -5.62
N MET A 433 5.85 -8.85 -5.47
CA MET A 433 5.88 -7.50 -6.04
C MET A 433 5.91 -7.50 -7.57
N ASP A 434 6.67 -8.43 -8.15
CA ASP A 434 6.91 -8.56 -9.57
C ASP A 434 6.23 -9.80 -10.16
N ASN A 435 5.66 -10.65 -9.31
CA ASN A 435 4.86 -11.81 -9.72
C ASN A 435 5.65 -12.71 -10.68
N ARG A 436 6.98 -12.79 -10.44
CA ARG A 436 7.91 -13.64 -11.17
C ARG A 436 7.78 -15.07 -10.68
N ALA A 437 7.98 -16.04 -11.57
CA ALA A 437 8.02 -17.44 -11.15
C ALA A 437 9.27 -17.67 -10.28
N GLU A 438 9.07 -17.82 -8.97
CA GLU A 438 10.17 -18.09 -8.06
C GLU A 438 10.49 -19.58 -8.00
N SER A 439 11.65 -19.96 -8.54
CA SER A 439 12.09 -21.34 -8.48
C SER A 439 12.45 -21.73 -7.04
N GLY A 440 11.77 -22.74 -6.49
CA GLY A 440 12.12 -23.35 -5.21
C GLY A 440 11.39 -22.80 -3.98
N THR A 441 10.53 -21.79 -4.10
CA THR A 441 9.67 -21.38 -2.98
C THR A 441 8.53 -22.38 -2.79
N THR A 442 8.58 -23.08 -1.65
CA THR A 442 7.48 -23.93 -1.17
C THR A 442 6.78 -23.10 -0.10
N TYR A 443 5.53 -22.73 -0.32
CA TYR A 443 4.79 -21.84 0.57
C TYR A 443 4.07 -22.55 1.72
#